data_AF-A0A1B8UP06-F1
#
_entry.id   AF-A0A1B8UP06-F1
#
_cell.length_a   1.000
_cell.length_b   1.000
_cell.length_c   1.000
_cell.angle_alpha   90.00
_cell.angle_beta   90.00
_cell.angle_gamma   90.00
#
_symmetry.space_group_name_H-M   'P 1'
#
loop_
_entity.id
_entity.type
_entity.pdbx_description
1 polymer ?
#
loop_
_entity_poly.entity_id
_entity_poly.type
_entity_poly.pdbx_seq_one_letter_code
_entity_poly.pdbx_strand_id
1 'polypeptide(L)'
;MINTYPKAILLTFLLSLYLSVVGEIIFYLFYYNDRIFEEKLEIIGVILVIFYSFPIVILYKTKQLLSLLMILVFTPICTVLSMFAAGKLFPLSEDDLGAGILGIFVIGYNYIFVFLGTSIGVVIKILLKQWRIYKEIPDS
;
A
#
# COMPACT_ATOMS: atom_id res chain seq x y z
N MET A 1 -0.49 -22.39 18.33
CA MET A 1 0.07 -21.67 17.17
C MET A 1 -0.93 -21.45 16.01
N ILE A 2 -2.16 -21.99 16.07
CA ILE A 2 -3.16 -21.95 14.97
C ILE A 2 -4.00 -20.66 14.94
N ASN A 3 -4.13 -19.94 16.08
CA ASN A 3 -5.04 -18.80 16.22
C ASN A 3 -4.49 -17.44 15.69
N THR A 4 -3.29 -17.42 15.11
CA THR A 4 -2.59 -16.18 14.74
C THR A 4 -2.61 -15.90 13.23
N TYR A 5 -2.71 -16.95 12.40
CA TYR A 5 -2.79 -16.83 10.93
C TYR A 5 -4.06 -16.15 10.42
N PRO A 6 -5.29 -16.52 10.84
CA PRO A 6 -6.49 -15.87 10.33
C PRO A 6 -6.54 -14.38 10.70
N LYS A 7 -6.03 -14.01 11.88
CA LYS A 7 -5.91 -12.61 12.31
C LYS A 7 -4.93 -11.81 11.44
N ALA A 8 -3.80 -12.41 11.08
CA ALA A 8 -2.79 -11.76 10.26
C ALA A 8 -3.23 -11.62 8.79
N ILE A 9 -3.94 -12.62 8.26
CA ILE A 9 -4.55 -12.56 6.92
C ILE A 9 -5.61 -11.46 6.89
N LEU A 10 -6.52 -11.44 7.87
CA LEU A 10 -7.53 -10.40 7.99
C LEU A 10 -6.90 -9.00 8.10
N LEU A 11 -5.87 -8.85 8.93
CA LEU A 11 -5.14 -7.58 9.05
C LEU A 11 -4.51 -7.17 7.71
N THR A 12 -3.88 -8.10 7.00
CA THR A 12 -3.26 -7.81 5.69
C THR A 12 -4.31 -7.38 4.67
N PHE A 13 -5.46 -8.06 4.66
CA PHE A 13 -6.59 -7.69 3.82
C PHE A 13 -7.10 -6.28 4.14
N LEU A 14 -7.32 -5.96 5.42
CA LEU A 14 -7.77 -4.63 5.85
C LEU A 14 -6.77 -3.53 5.48
N LEU A 15 -5.47 -3.80 5.61
CA LEU A 15 -4.41 -2.86 5.23
C LEU A 15 -4.30 -2.68 3.70
N SER A 16 -4.58 -3.72 2.94
CA SER A 16 -4.65 -3.67 1.48
C SER A 16 -5.87 -2.87 1.01
N LEU A 17 -7.02 -3.07 1.67
CA LEU A 17 -8.22 -2.28 1.47
C LEU A 17 -7.99 -0.80 1.79
N TYR A 18 -7.28 -0.52 2.89
CA TYR A 18 -6.90 0.84 3.24
C TYR A 18 -6.04 1.49 2.14
N LEU A 19 -5.00 0.82 1.64
CA LEU A 19 -4.16 1.34 0.55
C LEU A 19 -4.94 1.61 -0.73
N SER A 20 -5.89 0.73 -1.01
CA SER A 20 -6.78 0.87 -2.16
C SER A 20 -7.67 2.10 -2.04
N VAL A 21 -8.38 2.24 -0.91
CA VAL A 21 -9.27 3.38 -0.65
C VAL A 21 -8.51 4.70 -0.64
N VAL A 22 -7.32 4.73 -0.04
CA VAL A 22 -6.43 5.90 -0.07
C VAL A 22 -6.08 6.27 -1.52
N GLY A 23 -5.71 5.29 -2.35
CA GLY A 23 -5.46 5.50 -3.78
C GLY A 23 -6.65 6.12 -4.51
N GLU A 24 -7.85 5.61 -4.30
CA GLU A 24 -9.07 6.17 -4.90
C GLU A 24 -9.35 7.59 -4.43
N ILE A 25 -9.22 7.86 -3.12
CA ILE A 25 -9.41 9.21 -2.58
C ILE A 25 -8.43 10.18 -3.23
N ILE A 26 -7.17 9.77 -3.41
CA ILE A 26 -6.16 10.57 -4.07
C ILE A 26 -6.56 10.83 -5.52
N PHE A 27 -6.96 9.79 -6.26
CA PHE A 27 -7.42 9.93 -7.64
C PHE A 27 -8.52 10.99 -7.78
N TYR A 28 -9.58 10.90 -6.98
CA TYR A 28 -10.69 11.87 -7.03
C TYR A 28 -10.30 13.26 -6.55
N LEU A 29 -9.40 13.36 -5.58
CA LEU A 29 -8.86 14.65 -5.15
C LEU A 29 -8.09 15.34 -6.28
N PHE A 30 -7.24 14.60 -7.00
CA PHE A 30 -6.53 15.13 -8.17
C PHE A 30 -7.52 15.50 -9.28
N TYR A 31 -8.44 14.59 -9.62
CA TYR A 31 -9.39 14.81 -10.71
C TYR A 31 -10.27 16.06 -10.53
N TYR A 32 -10.72 16.36 -9.31
CA TYR A 32 -11.61 17.50 -9.06
C TYR A 32 -10.93 18.77 -8.53
N ASN A 33 -9.68 18.71 -8.05
CA ASN A 33 -9.06 19.83 -7.31
C ASN A 33 -7.61 20.13 -7.71
N ASP A 34 -7.31 20.20 -9.01
CA ASP A 34 -5.96 20.51 -9.54
C ASP A 34 -5.28 21.72 -8.85
N ARG A 35 -6.05 22.79 -8.58
CA ARG A 35 -5.54 24.04 -8.02
C ARG A 35 -4.98 23.92 -6.60
N ILE A 36 -5.52 23.01 -5.79
CA ILE A 36 -5.04 22.78 -4.41
C ILE A 36 -3.68 22.08 -4.43
N PHE A 37 -3.43 21.25 -5.44
CA PHE A 37 -2.20 20.48 -5.54
C PHE A 37 -1.04 21.31 -6.07
N GLU A 38 -1.28 22.24 -7.00
CA GLU A 38 -0.23 23.16 -7.47
C GLU A 38 0.38 23.97 -6.32
N GLU A 39 -0.43 24.41 -5.36
CA GLU A 39 0.01 25.24 -4.24
C GLU A 39 0.59 24.45 -3.06
N LYS A 40 0.22 23.16 -2.90
CA LYS A 40 0.53 22.37 -1.68
C LYS A 40 1.19 21.02 -1.96
N LEU A 41 1.80 20.86 -3.12
CA LEU A 41 2.39 19.61 -3.59
C LEU A 41 3.34 18.96 -2.57
N GLU A 42 4.18 19.77 -1.91
CA GLU A 42 5.13 19.29 -0.90
C GLU A 42 4.44 18.68 0.33
N ILE A 43 3.44 19.37 0.89
CA ILE A 43 2.70 18.93 2.08
C ILE A 43 1.94 17.65 1.75
N ILE A 44 1.30 17.62 0.59
CA ILE A 44 0.57 16.46 0.10
C ILE A 44 1.52 15.28 -0.08
N GLY A 45 2.69 15.50 -0.68
CA GLY A 45 3.72 14.46 -0.84
C GLY A 45 4.13 13.83 0.50
N VAL A 46 4.37 14.62 1.54
CA VAL A 46 4.71 14.12 2.88
C VAL A 46 3.57 13.29 3.46
N ILE A 47 2.33 13.78 3.35
CA ILE A 47 1.14 13.06 3.80
C ILE A 47 1.06 11.71 3.08
N LEU A 48 1.20 11.69 1.75
CA LEU A 48 1.17 10.46 0.97
C LEU A 48 2.21 9.44 1.44
N VAL A 49 3.46 9.87 1.68
CA VAL A 49 4.51 8.99 2.18
C VAL A 49 4.12 8.36 3.53
N ILE A 50 3.53 9.13 4.45
CA ILE A 50 3.07 8.62 5.74
C ILE A 50 1.95 7.59 5.56
N PHE A 51 0.94 7.93 4.76
CA PHE A 51 -0.20 7.05 4.49
C PHE A 51 0.23 5.74 3.81
N TYR A 52 1.10 5.81 2.79
CA TYR A 52 1.57 4.63 2.07
C TYR A 52 2.53 3.76 2.89
N SER A 53 3.33 4.34 3.79
CA SER A 53 4.26 3.57 4.64
C SER A 53 3.59 2.89 5.83
N PHE A 54 2.45 3.41 6.32
CA PHE A 54 1.76 2.92 7.50
C PHE A 54 1.41 1.41 7.47
N PRO A 55 0.80 0.87 6.39
CA PRO A 55 0.52 -0.56 6.24
C PRO A 55 1.76 -1.45 6.36
N ILE A 56 2.84 -1.06 5.71
CA ILE A 56 4.10 -1.81 5.68
C ILE A 56 4.70 -1.87 7.08
N VAL A 57 4.74 -0.74 7.79
CA VAL A 57 5.25 -0.65 9.16
C VAL A 57 4.42 -1.52 10.12
N ILE A 58 3.10 -1.55 9.98
CA ILE A 58 2.24 -2.41 10.81
C ILE A 58 2.50 -3.88 10.53
N LEU A 59 2.54 -4.28 9.26
CA LEU A 59 2.79 -5.67 8.89
C LEU A 59 4.17 -6.14 9.33
N TYR A 60 5.16 -5.26 9.32
CA TYR A 60 6.49 -5.56 9.83
C TYR A 60 6.47 -5.97 11.31
N LYS A 61 5.64 -5.32 12.14
CA LYS A 61 5.49 -5.64 13.57
C LYS A 61 4.89 -7.03 13.81
N THR A 62 4.15 -7.60 12.86
CA THR A 62 3.51 -8.92 13.02
C THR A 62 4.50 -10.08 12.99
N LYS A 63 5.78 -9.84 12.62
CA LYS A 63 6.83 -10.86 12.46
C LYS A 63 6.47 -11.99 11.49
N GLN A 64 5.43 -11.88 10.68
CA GLN A 64 5.04 -12.87 9.68
C GLN A 64 5.46 -12.43 8.29
N LEU A 65 6.31 -13.23 7.62
CA LEU A 65 6.83 -12.86 6.30
C LEU A 65 5.72 -12.98 5.26
N LEU A 66 4.87 -14.00 5.44
CA LEU A 66 3.70 -14.23 4.62
C LEU A 66 2.79 -13.00 4.57
N SER A 67 2.53 -12.32 5.69
CA SER A 67 1.69 -11.12 5.72
C SER A 67 2.27 -9.97 4.90
N LEU A 68 3.58 -9.78 4.93
CA LEU A 68 4.27 -8.81 4.06
C LEU A 68 4.12 -9.19 2.59
N LEU A 69 4.19 -10.46 2.22
CA LEU A 69 4.02 -10.88 0.83
C LEU A 69 2.56 -10.79 0.36
N MET A 70 1.62 -11.11 1.25
CA MET A 70 0.19 -11.12 0.95
C MET A 70 -0.36 -9.72 0.65
N ILE A 71 0.27 -8.64 1.13
CA ILE A 71 -0.14 -7.28 0.76
C ILE A 71 0.03 -7.03 -0.75
N LEU A 72 1.05 -7.62 -1.39
CA LEU A 72 1.26 -7.50 -2.84
C LEU A 72 0.15 -8.18 -3.65
N VAL A 73 -0.50 -9.18 -3.07
CA VAL A 73 -1.58 -9.95 -3.71
C VAL A 73 -2.94 -9.30 -3.42
N PHE A 74 -3.17 -8.84 -2.19
CA PHE A 74 -4.45 -8.26 -1.81
C PHE A 74 -4.61 -6.81 -2.27
N THR A 75 -3.55 -6.00 -2.30
CA THR A 75 -3.63 -4.63 -2.83
C THR A 75 -4.26 -4.58 -4.23
N PRO A 76 -3.82 -5.35 -5.24
CA PRO A 76 -4.43 -5.26 -6.56
C PRO A 76 -5.90 -5.64 -6.61
N ILE A 77 -6.26 -6.69 -5.87
CA ILE A 77 -7.65 -7.15 -5.77
C ILE A 77 -8.51 -6.06 -5.14
N CYS A 78 -8.03 -5.47 -4.04
CA CYS A 78 -8.71 -4.37 -3.37
C CYS A 78 -8.81 -3.14 -4.26
N THR A 79 -7.76 -2.79 -5.02
CA THR A 79 -7.76 -1.66 -5.97
C THR A 79 -8.87 -1.80 -7.00
N VAL A 80 -8.98 -2.95 -7.67
CA VAL A 80 -10.05 -3.18 -8.65
C VAL A 80 -11.43 -3.08 -8.01
N LEU A 81 -11.61 -3.63 -6.80
CA LEU A 81 -12.89 -3.54 -6.07
C LEU A 81 -13.23 -2.11 -5.67
N SER A 82 -12.25 -1.34 -5.20
CA SER A 82 -12.45 0.06 -4.83
C SER A 82 -12.72 0.93 -6.04
N MET A 83 -12.03 0.74 -7.16
CA MET A 83 -12.34 1.43 -8.42
C MET A 83 -13.78 1.18 -8.86
N PHE A 84 -14.22 -0.08 -8.84
CA PHE A 84 -15.59 -0.43 -9.22
C PHE A 84 -16.63 0.21 -8.28
N ALA A 85 -16.36 0.21 -6.97
CA ALA A 85 -17.22 0.85 -5.98
C ALA A 85 -17.24 2.38 -6.14
N ALA A 86 -16.08 3.00 -6.31
CA ALA A 86 -15.93 4.44 -6.39
C ALA A 86 -16.48 4.99 -7.71
N GLY A 87 -16.27 4.30 -8.84
CA GLY A 87 -16.85 4.65 -10.13
C GLY A 87 -18.39 4.64 -10.14
N LYS A 88 -19.02 3.85 -9.27
CA LYS A 88 -20.48 3.91 -9.06
C LYS A 88 -20.95 5.09 -8.21
N LEU A 89 -20.13 5.52 -7.25
CA LEU A 89 -20.46 6.62 -6.33
C LEU A 89 -20.12 7.99 -6.93
N PHE A 90 -19.06 8.06 -7.73
CA PHE A 90 -18.50 9.26 -8.34
C PHE A 90 -18.23 8.97 -9.82
N PRO A 91 -19.28 9.03 -10.66
CA PRO A 91 -19.16 8.75 -12.08
C PRO A 91 -18.27 9.80 -12.75
N LEU A 92 -17.34 9.31 -13.58
CA LEU A 92 -16.48 10.13 -14.42
C LEU A 92 -17.15 10.35 -15.78
N SER A 93 -16.73 11.38 -16.51
CA SER A 93 -17.19 11.61 -17.88
C SER A 93 -16.67 10.50 -18.79
N GLU A 94 -17.55 9.89 -19.59
CA GLU A 94 -17.25 8.70 -20.41
C GLU A 94 -16.13 8.94 -21.44
N ASP A 95 -15.92 10.19 -21.85
CA ASP A 95 -14.90 10.59 -22.84
C ASP A 95 -13.67 11.30 -22.23
N ASP A 96 -13.52 11.27 -20.90
CA ASP A 96 -12.38 11.91 -20.25
C ASP A 96 -11.14 10.99 -20.24
N LEU A 97 -10.38 11.07 -21.35
CA LEU A 97 -9.09 10.40 -21.48
C LEU A 97 -8.09 10.82 -20.38
N GLY A 98 -8.20 12.06 -19.88
CA GLY A 98 -7.37 12.56 -18.78
C GLY A 98 -7.60 11.79 -17.49
N ALA A 99 -8.87 11.51 -17.17
CA ALA A 99 -9.25 10.67 -16.03
C ALA A 99 -8.66 9.25 -16.14
N GLY A 100 -8.73 8.65 -17.32
CA GLY A 100 -8.14 7.32 -17.57
C GLY A 100 -6.62 7.28 -17.36
N ILE A 101 -5.91 8.28 -17.89
CA ILE A 101 -4.46 8.42 -17.73
C ILE A 101 -4.09 8.65 -16.27
N LEU A 102 -4.79 9.55 -15.58
CA LEU A 102 -4.58 9.82 -14.16
C LEU A 102 -4.81 8.55 -13.32
N GLY A 103 -5.84 7.77 -13.63
CA GLY A 103 -6.12 6.50 -12.96
C GLY A 103 -4.95 5.52 -13.09
N ILE A 104 -4.42 5.36 -14.30
CA ILE A 104 -3.23 4.51 -14.54
C ILE A 104 -2.04 4.98 -13.71
N PHE A 105 -1.78 6.29 -13.65
CA PHE A 105 -0.70 6.84 -12.84
C PHE A 105 -0.88 6.57 -11.35
N VAL A 106 -2.06 6.85 -10.80
CA VAL A 106 -2.33 6.65 -9.37
C VAL A 106 -2.22 5.19 -8.98
N ILE A 107 -2.78 4.28 -9.79
CA ILE A 107 -2.71 2.83 -9.57
C ILE A 107 -1.26 2.35 -9.68
N GLY A 108 -0.54 2.77 -10.72
CA GLY A 108 0.86 2.42 -10.93
C GLY A 108 1.73 2.88 -9.77
N TYR A 109 1.53 4.11 -9.30
CA TYR A 109 2.23 4.66 -8.14
C TYR A 109 1.93 3.86 -6.87
N ASN A 110 0.66 3.54 -6.63
CA ASN A 110 0.25 2.72 -5.48
C ASN A 110 0.99 1.37 -5.49
N TYR A 111 1.03 0.67 -6.62
CA TYR A 111 1.77 -0.59 -6.73
C TYR A 111 3.27 -0.44 -6.54
N ILE A 112 3.89 0.59 -7.10
CA ILE A 112 5.33 0.84 -6.93
C ILE A 112 5.65 1.01 -5.44
N PHE A 113 4.87 1.79 -4.71
CA PHE A 113 5.10 2.03 -3.28
C PHE A 113 4.88 0.78 -2.45
N VAL A 114 3.82 0.01 -2.72
CA VAL A 114 3.57 -1.26 -2.03
C VAL A 114 4.68 -2.26 -2.34
N PHE A 115 5.16 -2.33 -3.58
CA PHE A 115 6.27 -3.19 -3.98
C PHE A 115 7.59 -2.79 -3.29
N LEU A 116 7.97 -1.52 -3.35
CA LEU A 116 9.20 -1.02 -2.73
C LEU A 116 9.17 -1.22 -1.22
N GLY A 117 8.10 -0.81 -0.56
CA GLY A 117 7.95 -0.94 0.88
C GLY A 117 7.95 -2.38 1.35
N THR A 118 7.26 -3.27 0.62
CA THR A 118 7.29 -4.71 0.91
C THR A 118 8.69 -5.27 0.72
N SER A 119 9.37 -4.94 -0.37
CA SER A 119 10.73 -5.41 -0.67
C SER A 119 11.72 -5.00 0.43
N ILE A 120 11.68 -3.73 0.84
CA ILE A 120 12.50 -3.22 1.95
C ILE A 120 12.17 -3.97 3.24
N GLY A 121 10.88 -4.13 3.57
CA GLY A 121 10.45 -4.84 4.77
C GLY A 121 10.91 -6.31 4.80
N VAL A 122 10.90 -6.99 3.65
CA VAL A 122 11.40 -8.36 3.49
C VAL A 122 12.92 -8.41 3.68
N VAL A 123 13.68 -7.53 3.01
CA VAL A 123 15.14 -7.48 3.11
C VAL A 123 15.60 -7.24 4.54
N ILE A 124 15.05 -6.23 5.21
CA ILE A 124 15.40 -5.91 6.61
C ILE A 124 15.14 -7.13 7.51
N LYS A 125 14.02 -7.83 7.29
CA LYS A 125 13.65 -9.00 8.08
C LYS A 125 14.61 -10.18 7.86
N ILE A 126 15.06 -10.40 6.63
CA ILE A 126 16.07 -11.42 6.32
C ILE A 126 17.39 -11.08 7.00
N LEU A 127 17.85 -9.83 6.91
CA LEU A 127 19.08 -9.36 7.54
C LEU A 127 19.04 -9.52 9.07
N LEU A 128 17.94 -9.13 9.72
CA LEU A 128 17.79 -9.30 11.17
C LEU A 128 17.77 -10.78 11.59
N LYS A 129 17.18 -11.66 10.77
CA LYS A 129 17.19 -13.11 11.03
C LYS A 129 18.62 -13.65 10.96
N GLN A 130 19.39 -13.27 9.94
CA GLN A 130 20.79 -13.68 9.78
C GLN A 130 21.67 -13.14 10.91
N TRP A 131 21.50 -11.88 11.30
CA TRP A 131 22.25 -11.27 12.40
C TRP A 131 21.98 -11.95 13.75
N ARG A 132 20.73 -12.34 14.02
CA ARG A 132 20.39 -13.11 15.22
C ARG A 132 21.07 -14.49 15.22
N ILE A 133 21.02 -15.20 14.10
CA ILE A 133 21.68 -16.51 13.96
C ILE A 133 23.19 -16.37 14.20
N TYR A 134 23.83 -15.37 13.59
CA TYR A 134 25.26 -15.09 13.78
C TYR A 134 25.61 -14.86 15.26
N LYS A 135 24.80 -14.09 15.99
CA LYS A 135 25.02 -13.79 17.41
C LYS A 135 24.81 -15.00 18.34
N GLU A 136 24.04 -15.99 17.90
CA GLU A 136 23.75 -17.21 18.67
C GLU A 136 24.78 -18.32 18.45
N ILE A 137 25.72 -18.17 17.50
CA ILE A 137 26.86 -19.08 17.31
C ILE A 137 27.96 -18.63 18.30
N PRO A 138 28.32 -19.44 19.31
CA PRO A 138 29.46 -19.13 20.16
C PRO A 138 30.74 -19.19 19.32
N ASP A 139 31.62 -18.19 19.46
CA ASP A 139 32.97 -18.24 18.91
C ASP A 139 33.66 -19.51 19.46
N SER A 140 33.79 -20.53 18.62
CA SER A 140 34.48 -21.79 18.91
C SER A 140 35.98 -21.64 18.78
#